data_AF-A0AAW1BQ67-F1
#
_entry.id   AF-A0AAW1BQ67-F1
#
_cell.length_a   1.000
_cell.length_b   1.000
_cell.length_c   1.000
_cell.angle_alpha   90.00
_cell.angle_beta   90.00
_cell.angle_gamma   90.00
#
_symmetry.space_group_name_H-M   'P 1'
#
loop_
_entity.id
_entity.type
_entity.pdbx_description
1 polymer ?
#
loop_
_entity_poly.entity_id
_entity_poly.type
_entity_poly.pdbx_seq_one_letter_code
_entity_poly.pdbx_strand_id
1 'polypeptide(L)'
;MMEVKCRQWKRHEFHYDNIIWALLTLFTVSTGEGWPQVLQHSVDVTEEDRGPSRSNRMEMSIFYVVYFVVFPFFFVNIFVALIIITFQEQGDKMMEECSLEKNERACIDFAISAKPLTRYMPQNRHTFQYRVWHFVVSPSFEYTIMAMIALNTVVLMMKYYSAPYTYELALKYLNIAFTMVFSLECVLKIIAFGFLNYFRDTWNIFDFITVIGSITEIILTDSKPTVTSSFNMSFLKLFRAARLIKLLRQGYTIRILLWTFVQSFKVKAELLSSFQGQWIA
;
A
#
# COMPACT_ATOMS: atom_id res chain seq x y z
N MET A 1 29.85 23.09 -28.35
CA MET A 1 31.18 22.45 -28.51
C MET A 1 30.97 20.95 -28.45
N MET A 2 31.31 20.21 -29.51
CA MET A 2 31.37 18.75 -29.43
C MET A 2 32.62 18.37 -28.64
N GLU A 3 32.44 17.63 -27.55
CA GLU A 3 33.57 17.06 -26.81
C GLU A 3 34.30 16.03 -27.69
N VAL A 4 35.58 16.25 -27.93
CA VAL A 4 36.44 15.27 -28.61
C VAL A 4 36.75 14.15 -27.64
N LYS A 5 36.33 12.92 -27.96
CA LYS A 5 36.61 11.71 -27.16
C LYS A 5 37.51 10.76 -27.94
N CYS A 6 38.51 10.20 -27.26
CA CYS A 6 39.40 9.18 -27.81
C CYS A 6 38.62 7.86 -28.05
N ARG A 7 38.83 7.21 -29.19
CA ARG A 7 38.20 5.91 -29.51
C ARG A 7 38.93 4.79 -28.77
N GLN A 8 38.18 3.92 -28.12
CA GLN A 8 38.71 2.76 -27.39
C GLN A 8 37.91 1.52 -27.76
N TRP A 9 38.60 0.40 -27.94
CA TRP A 9 37.96 -0.91 -28.01
C TRP A 9 37.50 -1.30 -26.60
N LYS A 10 36.19 -1.47 -26.44
CA LYS A 10 35.57 -1.83 -25.16
C LYS A 10 34.79 -3.13 -25.33
N ARG A 11 34.93 -4.01 -24.34
CA ARG A 11 34.11 -5.22 -24.22
C ARG A 11 32.76 -4.86 -23.61
N HIS A 12 31.72 -5.59 -24.00
CA HIS A 12 30.43 -5.53 -23.32
C HIS A 12 30.55 -6.03 -21.86
N GLU A 13 29.72 -5.48 -20.98
CA GLU A 13 29.70 -5.87 -19.56
C GLU A 13 29.26 -7.33 -19.39
N PHE A 14 28.30 -7.78 -20.20
CA PHE A 14 27.84 -9.16 -20.30
C PHE A 14 28.29 -9.75 -21.63
N HIS A 15 28.94 -10.90 -21.58
CA HIS A 15 29.62 -11.52 -22.72
C HIS A 15 29.80 -13.03 -22.51
N TYR A 16 30.19 -13.74 -23.57
CA TYR A 16 30.24 -15.21 -23.62
C TYR A 16 31.67 -15.80 -23.72
N ASP A 17 32.72 -15.02 -23.41
CA ASP A 17 34.14 -15.42 -23.56
C ASP A 17 34.52 -16.67 -22.73
N ASN A 18 33.90 -16.84 -21.56
CA ASN A 18 34.20 -17.93 -20.62
C ASN A 18 32.93 -18.47 -19.99
N ILE A 19 32.96 -19.71 -19.52
CA ILE A 19 31.79 -20.38 -18.90
C ILE A 19 31.18 -19.55 -17.76
N ILE A 20 31.99 -18.97 -16.88
CA ILE A 20 31.51 -18.20 -15.73
C ILE A 20 30.75 -16.93 -16.19
N TRP A 21 31.30 -16.21 -17.16
CA TRP A 21 30.67 -15.00 -17.71
C TRP A 21 29.45 -15.32 -18.57
N ALA A 22 29.48 -16.44 -19.29
CA ALA A 22 28.32 -16.96 -20.00
C ALA A 22 27.18 -17.32 -19.03
N LEU A 23 27.48 -18.00 -17.92
CA LEU A 23 26.51 -18.31 -16.87
C LEU A 23 25.97 -17.02 -16.21
N LEU A 24 26.82 -16.05 -15.92
CA LEU A 24 26.38 -14.76 -15.36
C LEU A 24 25.48 -14.01 -16.34
N THR A 25 25.84 -13.99 -17.63
CA THR A 25 25.04 -13.35 -18.68
C THR A 25 23.69 -14.03 -18.83
N LEU A 26 23.64 -15.37 -18.83
CA LEU A 26 22.38 -16.13 -18.87
C LEU A 26 21.55 -15.91 -17.60
N PHE A 27 22.19 -15.84 -16.43
CA PHE A 27 21.52 -15.51 -15.18
C PHE A 27 20.84 -14.13 -15.26
N THR A 28 21.55 -13.10 -15.70
CA THR A 28 20.99 -11.76 -15.91
C THR A 28 19.84 -11.74 -16.92
N VAL A 29 19.99 -12.48 -18.02
CA VAL A 29 18.89 -12.66 -19.00
C VAL A 29 17.68 -13.35 -18.34
N SER A 30 17.91 -14.36 -17.51
CA SER A 30 16.85 -15.10 -16.81
C SER A 30 16.09 -14.26 -15.77
N THR A 31 16.74 -13.25 -15.17
CA THR A 31 16.07 -12.32 -14.25
C THR A 31 15.23 -11.27 -14.96
N GLY A 32 15.30 -11.19 -16.31
CA GLY A 32 14.59 -10.19 -17.10
C GLY A 32 15.22 -8.79 -17.04
N GLU A 33 16.45 -8.68 -16.52
CA GLU A 33 17.19 -7.42 -16.43
C GLU A 33 18.24 -7.36 -17.54
N GLY A 34 18.35 -6.23 -18.24
CA GLY A 34 19.41 -6.05 -19.25
C GLY A 34 19.37 -6.97 -20.48
N TRP A 35 18.35 -7.83 -20.60
CA TRP A 35 18.25 -8.81 -21.68
C TRP A 35 18.09 -8.22 -23.09
N PRO A 36 17.40 -7.07 -23.31
CA PRO A 36 17.31 -6.50 -24.65
C PRO A 36 18.69 -6.07 -25.16
N GLN A 37 19.56 -5.58 -24.28
CA GLN A 37 20.93 -5.19 -24.62
C GLN A 37 21.75 -6.44 -24.98
N VAL A 38 21.69 -7.51 -24.18
CA VAL A 38 22.39 -8.77 -24.47
C VAL A 38 21.93 -9.39 -25.78
N LEU A 39 20.61 -9.43 -26.02
CA LEU A 39 20.03 -9.90 -27.28
C LEU A 39 20.53 -9.06 -28.46
N GLN A 40 20.48 -7.74 -28.34
CA GLN A 40 20.93 -6.84 -29.40
C GLN A 40 22.42 -7.02 -29.71
N HIS A 41 23.27 -7.11 -28.68
CA HIS A 41 24.69 -7.36 -28.87
C HIS A 41 24.91 -8.69 -29.62
N SER A 42 24.17 -9.74 -29.28
CA SER A 42 24.25 -11.06 -29.93
C SER A 42 23.74 -11.06 -31.38
N VAL A 43 22.72 -10.27 -31.70
CA VAL A 43 22.20 -10.10 -33.07
C VAL A 43 23.18 -9.31 -33.95
N ASP A 44 23.90 -8.36 -33.35
CA ASP A 44 24.86 -7.51 -34.05
C ASP A 44 26.26 -8.15 -34.17
N VAL A 45 26.46 -9.38 -33.66
CA VAL A 45 27.74 -10.12 -33.73
C VAL A 45 28.18 -10.38 -35.17
N THR A 46 29.46 -10.13 -35.45
CA THR A 46 30.16 -10.41 -36.71
C THR A 46 31.12 -11.60 -36.58
N GLU A 47 32.28 -11.56 -37.24
CA GLU A 47 33.36 -12.53 -37.05
C GLU A 47 34.19 -12.18 -35.79
N GLU A 48 35.05 -13.11 -35.39
CA GLU A 48 36.04 -12.92 -34.32
C GLU A 48 36.91 -11.68 -34.61
N ASP A 49 37.19 -10.90 -33.56
CA ASP A 49 37.95 -9.63 -33.60
C ASP A 49 37.40 -8.53 -34.51
N ARG A 50 36.14 -8.62 -34.94
CA ARG A 50 35.43 -7.56 -35.67
C ARG A 50 34.36 -6.89 -34.82
N GLY A 51 34.18 -5.58 -35.03
CA GLY A 51 33.15 -4.80 -34.34
C GLY A 51 31.74 -5.13 -34.83
N PRO A 52 30.70 -4.80 -34.04
CA PRO A 52 29.32 -5.18 -34.32
C PRO A 52 28.79 -4.53 -35.61
N SER A 53 27.96 -5.26 -36.34
CA SER A 53 27.23 -4.78 -37.52
C SER A 53 25.74 -4.94 -37.28
N ARG A 54 24.98 -3.86 -37.50
CA ARG A 54 23.56 -3.81 -37.16
C ARG A 54 22.78 -4.89 -37.92
N SER A 55 22.04 -5.71 -37.17
CA SER A 55 21.16 -6.75 -37.69
C SER A 55 21.87 -7.82 -38.53
N ASN A 56 23.14 -8.10 -38.24
CA ASN A 56 23.96 -9.05 -39.00
C ASN A 56 23.45 -10.50 -38.89
N ARG A 57 23.14 -10.97 -37.68
CA ARG A 57 22.74 -12.36 -37.40
C ARG A 57 21.46 -12.41 -36.57
N MET A 58 20.34 -12.07 -37.19
CA MET A 58 19.04 -12.07 -36.52
C MET A 58 18.61 -13.45 -35.99
N GLU A 59 19.14 -14.52 -36.58
CA GLU A 59 18.94 -15.92 -36.16
C GLU A 59 19.31 -16.16 -34.69
N MET A 60 20.29 -15.42 -34.14
CA MET A 60 20.68 -15.51 -32.73
C MET A 60 19.53 -15.18 -31.76
N SER A 61 18.50 -14.46 -32.24
CA SER A 61 17.31 -14.16 -31.43
C SER A 61 16.54 -15.41 -31.04
N ILE A 62 16.59 -16.47 -31.86
CA ILE A 62 15.88 -17.74 -31.60
C ILE A 62 16.40 -18.37 -30.32
N PHE A 63 17.71 -18.32 -30.06
CA PHE A 63 18.30 -18.84 -28.82
C PHE A 63 17.66 -18.19 -27.59
N TYR A 64 17.56 -16.86 -27.58
CA TYR A 64 16.97 -16.13 -26.46
C TYR A 64 15.47 -16.39 -26.32
N VAL A 65 14.73 -16.46 -27.42
CA VAL A 65 13.29 -16.79 -27.38
C VAL A 65 13.08 -18.18 -26.76
N VAL A 66 13.83 -19.19 -27.21
CA VAL A 66 13.76 -20.54 -26.65
C VAL A 66 14.17 -20.53 -25.18
N TYR A 67 15.27 -19.86 -24.83
CA TYR A 67 15.73 -19.73 -23.44
C TYR A 67 14.66 -19.08 -22.54
N PHE A 68 14.03 -17.98 -22.98
CA PHE A 68 12.98 -17.28 -22.25
C PHE A 68 11.69 -18.06 -22.05
N VAL A 69 11.37 -18.99 -22.96
CA VAL A 69 10.18 -19.83 -22.81
C VAL A 69 10.50 -21.05 -21.95
N VAL A 70 11.61 -21.74 -22.26
CA VAL A 70 11.93 -23.04 -21.67
C VAL A 70 12.48 -22.88 -20.25
N PHE A 71 13.43 -21.98 -20.03
CA PHE A 71 14.11 -21.89 -18.73
C PHE A 71 13.16 -21.47 -17.59
N PRO A 72 12.35 -20.41 -17.70
CA PRO A 72 11.38 -20.06 -16.66
C PRO A 72 10.31 -21.14 -16.44
N PHE A 73 9.87 -21.83 -17.49
CA PHE A 73 8.89 -22.91 -17.36
C PHE A 73 9.43 -24.03 -16.47
N PHE A 74 10.64 -24.53 -16.74
CA PHE A 74 11.26 -25.56 -15.89
C PHE A 74 11.59 -25.04 -14.49
N PHE A 75 12.16 -23.83 -14.39
CA PHE A 75 12.57 -23.26 -13.11
C PHE A 75 11.39 -23.07 -12.15
N VAL A 76 10.28 -22.49 -12.64
CA VAL A 76 9.07 -22.30 -11.84
C VAL A 76 8.48 -23.64 -11.43
N ASN A 77 8.43 -24.64 -12.31
CA ASN A 77 7.89 -25.96 -11.99
C ASN A 77 8.69 -26.67 -10.89
N ILE A 78 10.02 -26.64 -10.96
CA ILE A 78 10.89 -27.21 -9.91
C ILE A 78 10.70 -26.48 -8.59
N PHE A 79 10.67 -25.14 -8.63
CA PHE A 79 10.51 -24.33 -7.43
C PHE A 79 9.15 -24.55 -6.75
N VAL A 80 8.06 -24.58 -7.53
CA VAL A 80 6.71 -24.88 -7.04
C VAL A 80 6.64 -26.28 -6.45
N ALA A 81 7.24 -27.29 -7.10
CA ALA A 81 7.27 -28.64 -6.58
C ALA A 81 7.99 -28.73 -5.23
N LEU A 82 9.14 -28.08 -5.09
CA LEU A 82 9.90 -28.03 -3.84
C LEU A 82 9.11 -27.33 -2.73
N ILE A 83 8.46 -26.20 -3.04
CA ILE A 83 7.57 -25.52 -2.10
C ILE A 83 6.43 -26.44 -1.67
N ILE A 84 5.75 -27.13 -2.60
CA ILE A 84 4.64 -28.02 -2.24
C ILE A 84 5.12 -29.15 -1.32
N ILE A 85 6.23 -29.81 -1.66
CA ILE A 85 6.78 -30.91 -0.84
C ILE A 85 7.12 -30.42 0.57
N THR A 86 7.82 -29.29 0.67
CA THR A 86 8.19 -28.71 1.97
C THR A 86 6.97 -28.27 2.79
N PHE A 87 5.97 -27.65 2.16
CA PHE A 87 4.74 -27.26 2.84
C PHE A 87 3.89 -28.46 3.28
N GLN A 88 3.85 -29.52 2.47
CA GLN A 88 3.18 -30.78 2.83
C GLN A 88 3.89 -31.42 4.02
N GLU A 89 5.22 -31.56 3.98
CA GLU A 89 6.00 -32.16 5.07
C GLU A 89 5.84 -31.37 6.38
N GLN A 90 5.85 -30.04 6.33
CA GLN A 90 5.59 -29.20 7.51
C GLN A 90 4.13 -29.30 7.96
N GLY A 91 3.19 -29.36 7.01
CA GLY A 91 1.77 -29.51 7.30
C GLY A 91 1.43 -30.82 8.01
N ASP A 92 2.04 -31.92 7.55
CA ASP A 92 1.83 -33.26 8.10
C ASP A 92 2.41 -33.38 9.52
N LYS A 93 3.64 -32.87 9.75
CA LYS A 93 4.23 -32.81 11.11
C LYS A 93 3.36 -32.04 12.09
N MET A 94 2.81 -30.90 11.68
CA MET A 94 1.90 -30.11 12.52
C MET A 94 0.56 -30.79 12.78
N MET A 95 0.06 -31.61 11.85
CA MET A 95 -1.17 -32.38 12.05
C MET A 95 -0.96 -33.58 12.99
N GLU A 96 0.19 -34.27 12.89
CA GLU A 96 0.51 -35.42 13.73
C GLU A 96 0.61 -35.05 15.23
N GLU A 97 1.03 -33.83 15.54
CA GLU A 97 1.09 -33.30 16.91
C GLU A 97 -0.27 -32.83 17.46
N CYS A 98 -1.32 -32.73 16.65
CA CYS A 98 -2.60 -32.13 17.02
C CYS A 98 -3.76 -33.16 16.98
N SER A 99 -4.30 -33.52 18.15
CA SER A 99 -5.46 -34.40 18.26
C SER A 99 -6.79 -33.79 17.79
N LEU A 100 -6.82 -32.48 17.57
CA LEU A 100 -8.01 -31.69 17.20
C LEU A 100 -7.84 -31.11 15.79
N GLU A 101 -8.91 -31.13 14.99
CA GLU A 101 -8.91 -30.53 13.66
C GLU A 101 -8.69 -29.01 13.76
N LYS A 102 -8.05 -28.39 12.75
CA LYS A 102 -7.75 -26.94 12.74
C LYS A 102 -8.99 -26.08 13.02
N ASN A 103 -10.14 -26.50 12.50
CA ASN A 103 -11.42 -25.82 12.67
C ASN A 103 -11.94 -25.90 14.12
N GLU A 104 -11.80 -27.06 14.76
CA GLU A 104 -12.22 -27.29 16.14
C GLU A 104 -11.37 -26.45 17.09
N ARG A 105 -10.04 -26.47 16.91
CA ARG A 105 -9.12 -25.63 17.69
C ARG A 105 -9.48 -24.15 17.58
N ALA A 106 -9.70 -23.65 16.36
CA ALA A 106 -10.06 -22.25 16.16
C ALA A 106 -11.38 -21.86 16.86
N CYS A 107 -12.37 -22.77 16.84
CA CYS A 107 -13.65 -22.56 17.52
C CYS A 107 -13.49 -22.55 19.05
N ILE A 108 -12.76 -23.51 19.61
CA ILE A 108 -12.49 -23.60 21.06
C ILE A 108 -11.70 -22.39 21.53
N ASP A 109 -10.63 -22.02 20.82
CA ASP A 109 -9.82 -20.85 21.15
C ASP A 109 -10.64 -19.57 21.12
N PHE A 110 -11.53 -19.41 20.14
CA PHE A 110 -12.45 -18.28 20.10
C PHE A 110 -13.41 -18.29 21.29
N ALA A 111 -14.01 -19.44 21.62
CA ALA A 111 -14.94 -19.56 22.73
C ALA A 111 -14.29 -19.22 24.08
N ILE A 112 -13.03 -19.62 24.28
CA ILE A 112 -12.28 -19.35 25.53
C ILE A 112 -11.77 -17.90 25.58
N SER A 113 -11.31 -17.34 24.45
CA SER A 113 -10.66 -16.03 24.41
C SER A 113 -11.60 -14.85 24.14
N ALA A 114 -12.84 -15.11 23.71
CA ALA A 114 -13.80 -14.07 23.36
C ALA A 114 -14.11 -13.16 24.56
N LYS A 115 -13.86 -11.86 24.37
CA LYS A 115 -14.23 -10.82 25.34
C LYS A 115 -15.48 -10.08 24.82
N PRO A 116 -16.37 -9.64 25.73
CA PRO A 116 -17.56 -8.91 25.32
C PRO A 116 -17.18 -7.60 24.63
N LEU A 117 -17.88 -7.29 23.53
CA LEU A 117 -17.73 -6.03 22.81
C LEU A 117 -18.30 -4.89 23.66
N THR A 118 -17.45 -3.93 24.02
CA THR A 118 -17.89 -2.76 24.81
C THR A 118 -18.47 -1.68 23.88
N ARG A 119 -19.80 -1.58 23.82
CA ARG A 119 -20.51 -0.49 23.13
C ARG A 119 -21.03 0.50 24.16
N TYR A 120 -20.59 1.76 24.09
CA TYR A 120 -21.04 2.80 25.02
C TYR A 120 -22.49 3.20 24.74
N MET A 121 -23.31 3.21 25.79
CA MET A 121 -24.68 3.69 25.79
C MET A 121 -24.85 4.68 26.96
N PRO A 122 -25.36 5.91 26.72
CA PRO A 122 -25.62 6.84 27.80
C PRO A 122 -26.74 6.32 28.72
N GLN A 123 -26.52 6.36 30.04
CA GLN A 123 -27.43 5.81 31.05
C GLN A 123 -28.78 6.55 31.13
N ASN A 124 -28.77 7.88 30.98
CA ASN A 124 -29.96 8.72 31.15
C ASN A 124 -30.70 8.97 29.83
N ARG A 125 -31.83 8.28 29.64
CA ARG A 125 -32.62 8.33 28.39
C ARG A 125 -33.32 9.68 28.13
N HIS A 126 -33.54 10.47 29.17
CA HIS A 126 -34.21 11.78 29.07
C HIS A 126 -33.26 12.95 28.73
N THR A 127 -31.95 12.73 28.81
CA THR A 127 -30.96 13.78 28.57
C THR A 127 -30.84 14.11 27.09
N PHE A 128 -30.54 15.38 26.77
CA PHE A 128 -30.21 15.83 25.41
C PHE A 128 -29.13 14.95 24.76
N GLN A 129 -28.14 14.49 25.54
CA GLN A 129 -27.10 13.55 25.11
C GLN A 129 -27.67 12.25 24.50
N TYR A 130 -28.73 11.67 25.07
CA TYR A 130 -29.33 10.45 24.53
C TYR A 130 -29.96 10.70 23.14
N ARG A 131 -30.60 11.86 22.95
CA ARG A 131 -31.16 12.24 21.64
C ARG A 131 -30.07 12.42 20.59
N VAL A 132 -28.96 13.09 20.94
CA VAL A 132 -27.81 13.25 20.04
C VAL A 132 -27.15 11.90 19.76
N TRP A 133 -26.98 11.05 20.77
CA TRP A 133 -26.43 9.70 20.60
C TRP A 133 -27.31 8.85 19.68
N HIS A 134 -28.63 8.85 19.87
CA HIS A 134 -29.55 8.10 19.02
C HIS A 134 -29.52 8.58 17.57
N PHE A 135 -29.37 9.90 17.35
CA PHE A 135 -29.21 10.47 16.02
C PHE A 135 -27.87 10.08 15.37
N VAL A 136 -26.75 10.23 16.09
CA VAL A 136 -25.39 9.95 15.58
C VAL A 136 -25.19 8.45 15.30
N VAL A 137 -25.81 7.57 16.09
CA VAL A 137 -25.75 6.11 15.91
C VAL A 137 -26.72 5.61 14.83
N SER A 138 -27.61 6.47 14.32
CA SER A 138 -28.57 6.06 13.29
C SER A 138 -27.87 5.70 11.97
N PRO A 139 -28.30 4.63 11.26
CA PRO A 139 -27.76 4.26 9.96
C PRO A 139 -27.83 5.41 8.94
N SER A 140 -28.90 6.20 8.98
CA SER A 140 -29.10 7.35 8.10
C SER A 140 -28.00 8.41 8.26
N PHE A 141 -27.57 8.69 9.48
CA PHE A 141 -26.47 9.61 9.74
C PHE A 141 -25.17 9.07 9.14
N GLU A 142 -24.87 7.78 9.35
CA GLU A 142 -23.68 7.15 8.78
C GLU A 142 -23.66 7.20 7.24
N TYR A 143 -24.78 6.85 6.58
CA TYR A 143 -24.88 6.95 5.12
C TYR A 143 -24.74 8.38 4.61
N THR A 144 -25.26 9.37 5.36
CA THR A 144 -25.12 10.79 4.99
C THR A 144 -23.67 11.24 5.03
N ILE A 145 -22.94 10.90 6.10
CA ILE A 145 -21.50 11.22 6.20
C ILE A 145 -20.71 10.55 5.07
N MET A 146 -21.06 9.31 4.73
CA MET A 146 -20.41 8.58 3.65
C MET A 146 -20.67 9.19 2.28
N ALA A 147 -21.90 9.61 2.01
CA ALA A 147 -22.22 10.36 0.80
C ALA A 147 -21.42 11.66 0.73
N MET A 148 -21.25 12.38 1.85
CA MET A 148 -20.45 13.61 1.90
C MET A 148 -18.95 13.36 1.67
N ILE A 149 -18.41 12.23 2.14
CA ILE A 149 -17.02 11.83 1.85
C ILE A 149 -16.86 11.52 0.35
N ALA A 150 -17.79 10.77 -0.24
CA ALA A 150 -17.76 10.47 -1.67
C ALA A 150 -17.84 11.76 -2.51
N LEU A 151 -18.76 12.66 -2.18
CA LEU A 151 -18.88 13.96 -2.84
C LEU A 151 -17.60 14.81 -2.69
N ASN A 152 -17.02 14.86 -1.49
CA ASN A 152 -15.76 15.58 -1.27
C ASN A 152 -14.63 15.01 -2.14
N THR A 153 -14.60 13.68 -2.33
CA THR A 153 -13.62 13.01 -3.19
C THR A 153 -13.78 13.43 -4.65
N VAL A 154 -15.01 13.48 -5.16
CA VAL A 154 -15.29 13.96 -6.52
C VAL A 154 -14.80 15.40 -6.68
N VAL A 155 -15.06 16.27 -5.70
CA VAL A 155 -14.56 17.67 -5.71
C VAL A 155 -13.03 17.73 -5.72
N LEU A 156 -12.34 16.82 -5.03
CA LEU A 156 -10.87 16.74 -5.07
C LEU A 156 -10.36 16.28 -6.45
N MET A 157 -11.05 15.34 -7.11
CA MET A 157 -10.70 14.83 -8.45
C MET A 157 -10.98 15.86 -9.57
N MET A 158 -11.92 16.77 -9.35
CA MET A 158 -12.30 17.83 -10.29
C MET A 158 -11.25 18.93 -10.46
N LYS A 159 -10.12 18.87 -9.73
CA LYS A 159 -9.02 19.82 -9.87
C LYS A 159 -8.19 19.51 -11.11
N TYR A 160 -8.03 20.47 -12.01
CA TYR A 160 -7.23 20.34 -13.23
C TYR A 160 -6.21 21.48 -13.39
N TYR A 161 -5.24 21.28 -14.28
CA TYR A 161 -4.17 22.26 -14.56
C TYR A 161 -4.71 23.44 -15.39
N SER A 162 -4.38 24.67 -14.99
CA SER A 162 -4.84 25.92 -15.64
C SER A 162 -6.34 26.20 -15.55
N ALA A 163 -6.94 25.93 -14.39
CA ALA A 163 -8.34 26.27 -14.13
C ALA A 163 -8.55 27.80 -13.96
N PRO A 164 -9.70 28.35 -14.37
CA PRO A 164 -10.00 29.76 -14.17
C PRO A 164 -10.16 30.09 -12.67
N TYR A 165 -9.78 31.30 -12.27
CA TYR A 165 -9.76 31.74 -10.88
C TYR A 165 -11.11 31.54 -10.16
N THR A 166 -12.22 31.80 -10.84
CA THR A 166 -13.58 31.62 -10.29
C THR A 166 -13.88 30.17 -9.93
N TYR A 167 -13.39 29.23 -10.75
CA TYR A 167 -13.54 27.79 -10.51
C TYR A 167 -12.68 27.32 -9.34
N GLU A 168 -11.42 27.77 -9.27
CA GLU A 168 -10.56 27.46 -8.12
C GLU A 168 -11.13 28.00 -6.81
N LEU A 169 -11.72 29.21 -6.84
CA LEU A 169 -12.37 29.81 -5.69
C LEU A 169 -13.63 29.03 -5.27
N ALA A 170 -14.45 28.59 -6.23
CA ALA A 170 -15.60 27.73 -5.95
C ALA A 170 -15.18 26.39 -5.30
N LEU A 171 -14.13 25.74 -5.83
CA LEU A 171 -13.56 24.53 -5.24
C LEU A 171 -12.99 24.80 -3.82
N LYS A 172 -12.39 25.97 -3.57
CA LYS A 172 -11.94 26.36 -2.22
C LYS A 172 -13.12 26.42 -1.24
N TYR A 173 -14.21 27.11 -1.61
CA TYR A 173 -15.39 27.21 -0.74
C TYR A 173 -16.08 25.88 -0.49
N LEU A 174 -16.19 25.01 -1.51
CA LEU A 174 -16.74 23.67 -1.33
C LEU A 174 -15.89 22.84 -0.35
N ASN A 175 -14.57 22.88 -0.47
CA ASN A 175 -13.68 22.17 0.45
C ASN A 175 -13.79 22.67 1.90
N ILE A 176 -13.99 23.98 2.09
CA ILE A 176 -14.25 24.57 3.40
C ILE A 176 -15.60 24.07 3.94
N ALA A 177 -16.65 24.07 3.12
CA ALA A 177 -17.98 23.59 3.51
C ALA A 177 -17.96 22.11 3.94
N PHE A 178 -17.30 21.22 3.19
CA PHE A 178 -17.11 19.82 3.60
C PHE A 178 -16.35 19.70 4.92
N THR A 179 -15.30 20.50 5.09
CA THR A 179 -14.54 20.51 6.36
C THR A 179 -15.42 20.90 7.53
N MET A 180 -16.28 21.91 7.37
CA MET A 180 -17.25 22.29 8.41
C MET A 180 -18.22 21.15 8.73
N VAL A 181 -18.73 20.44 7.73
CA VAL A 181 -19.62 19.28 7.95
C VAL A 181 -18.93 18.17 8.75
N PHE A 182 -17.67 17.84 8.45
CA PHE A 182 -16.91 16.83 9.21
C PHE A 182 -16.48 17.31 10.59
N SER A 183 -16.22 18.60 10.76
CA SER A 183 -16.02 19.20 12.08
C SER A 183 -17.28 19.09 12.94
N LEU A 184 -18.46 19.37 12.36
CA LEU A 184 -19.75 19.20 13.04
C LEU A 184 -20.03 17.74 13.39
N GLU A 185 -19.76 16.80 12.47
CA GLU A 185 -19.82 15.35 12.74
C GLU A 185 -18.99 14.98 13.99
N CYS A 186 -17.74 15.45 14.05
CA CYS A 186 -16.83 15.18 15.16
C CYS A 186 -17.36 15.75 16.48
N VAL A 187 -17.84 17.01 16.48
CA VAL A 187 -18.42 17.65 17.67
C VAL A 187 -19.67 16.89 18.15
N LEU A 188 -20.57 16.51 17.24
CA LEU A 188 -21.77 15.74 17.58
C LEU A 188 -21.40 14.38 18.19
N LYS A 189 -20.38 13.69 17.66
CA LYS A 189 -19.88 12.43 18.23
C LYS A 189 -19.25 12.61 19.60
N ILE A 190 -18.48 13.68 19.83
CA ILE A 190 -17.90 13.98 21.16
C ILE A 190 -19.03 14.21 22.19
N ILE A 191 -20.07 14.95 21.82
CA ILE A 191 -21.25 15.17 22.68
C ILE A 191 -22.01 13.86 22.93
N ALA A 192 -22.20 13.03 21.89
CA ALA A 192 -22.92 11.75 22.00
C ALA A 192 -22.23 10.75 22.93
N PHE A 193 -20.95 10.46 22.70
CA PHE A 193 -20.20 9.42 23.41
C PHE A 193 -19.55 9.92 24.71
N GLY A 194 -19.40 11.24 24.86
CA GLY A 194 -18.58 11.86 25.88
C GLY A 194 -17.10 11.82 25.52
N PHE A 195 -16.32 12.74 26.10
CA PHE A 195 -14.91 12.95 25.74
C PHE A 195 -14.06 11.68 25.88
N LEU A 196 -14.09 11.01 27.05
CA LEU A 196 -13.23 9.85 27.31
C LEU A 196 -13.55 8.64 26.42
N ASN A 197 -14.84 8.36 26.16
CA ASN A 197 -15.21 7.21 25.34
C ASN A 197 -14.96 7.47 23.86
N TYR A 198 -15.07 8.73 23.41
CA TYR A 198 -14.75 9.11 22.04
C TYR A 198 -13.29 8.76 21.70
N PHE A 199 -12.34 9.09 22.58
CA PHE A 199 -10.90 8.81 22.37
C PHE A 199 -10.49 7.36 22.63
N ARG A 200 -11.40 6.48 23.06
CA ARG A 200 -11.12 5.05 23.20
C ARG A 200 -11.24 4.28 21.88
N ASP A 201 -12.08 4.77 20.97
CA ASP A 201 -12.26 4.17 19.65
C ASP A 201 -11.23 4.74 18.66
N THR A 202 -10.34 3.87 18.16
CA THR A 202 -9.29 4.22 17.20
C THR A 202 -9.83 4.93 15.97
N TRP A 203 -11.05 4.59 15.51
CA TRP A 203 -11.66 5.22 14.35
C TRP A 203 -12.12 6.65 14.63
N ASN A 204 -12.60 6.93 15.84
CA ASN A 204 -12.98 8.28 16.26
C ASN A 204 -11.74 9.15 16.52
N ILE A 205 -10.65 8.57 17.05
CA ILE A 205 -9.35 9.24 17.14
C ILE A 205 -8.86 9.66 15.75
N PHE A 206 -8.92 8.75 14.77
CA PHE A 206 -8.56 9.07 13.39
C PHE A 206 -9.42 10.20 12.82
N ASP A 207 -10.75 10.13 12.99
CA ASP A 207 -11.66 11.19 12.57
C ASP A 207 -11.25 12.55 13.16
N PHE A 208 -10.91 12.59 14.46
CA PHE A 208 -10.47 13.80 15.15
C PHE A 208 -9.16 14.36 14.59
N ILE A 209 -8.16 13.50 14.35
CA ILE A 209 -6.89 13.90 13.73
C ILE A 209 -7.13 14.50 12.35
N THR A 210 -7.99 13.89 11.53
CA THR A 210 -8.30 14.41 10.19
C THR A 210 -8.99 15.78 10.26
N VAL A 211 -9.87 16.01 11.23
CA VAL A 211 -10.54 17.30 11.44
C VAL A 211 -9.53 18.36 11.86
N ILE A 212 -8.64 18.09 12.82
CA ILE A 212 -7.58 19.02 13.22
C ILE A 212 -6.67 19.36 12.04
N GLY A 213 -6.17 18.35 11.32
CA GLY A 213 -5.30 18.56 10.17
C GLY A 213 -5.95 19.43 9.08
N SER A 214 -7.26 19.26 8.88
CA SER A 214 -8.03 20.06 7.92
C SER A 214 -8.27 21.50 8.38
N ILE A 215 -8.50 21.73 9.68
CA ILE A 215 -8.63 23.09 10.24
C ILE A 215 -7.30 23.83 10.15
N THR A 216 -6.20 23.17 10.55
CA THR A 216 -4.84 23.72 10.44
C THR A 216 -4.50 24.08 9.00
N GLU A 217 -4.89 23.25 8.03
CA GLU A 217 -4.72 23.55 6.61
C GLU A 217 -5.44 24.84 6.19
N ILE A 218 -6.69 25.03 6.61
CA ILE A 218 -7.47 26.23 6.27
C ILE A 218 -6.82 27.48 6.88
N ILE A 219 -6.45 27.44 8.16
CA ILE A 219 -5.82 28.57 8.88
C ILE A 219 -4.51 28.99 8.21
N LEU A 220 -3.67 28.01 7.83
CA LEU A 220 -2.39 28.26 7.17
C LEU A 220 -2.55 28.72 5.71
N THR A 221 -3.67 28.41 5.06
CA THR A 221 -3.95 28.87 3.69
C THR A 221 -4.40 30.33 3.66
N ASP A 222 -5.08 30.83 4.70
CA ASP A 222 -5.60 32.20 4.78
C ASP A 222 -4.62 33.18 5.45
N SER A 223 -3.71 32.69 6.29
CA SER A 223 -2.65 33.52 6.89
C SER A 223 -1.63 33.91 5.81
N LYS A 224 -1.47 35.21 5.56
CA LYS A 224 -0.42 35.74 4.67
C LYS A 224 0.96 35.18 5.07
N PRO A 225 1.88 34.95 4.12
CA PRO A 225 3.13 34.23 4.35
C PRO A 225 4.16 35.16 5.01
N THR A 226 3.94 35.59 6.25
CA THR A 226 4.89 36.50 6.91
C THR A 226 5.78 35.81 7.92
N VAL A 227 5.41 34.66 8.49
CA VAL A 227 6.32 33.96 9.43
C VAL A 227 6.04 32.45 9.42
N THR A 228 6.75 31.70 8.59
CA THR A 228 7.47 30.44 8.93
C THR A 228 7.89 29.74 7.64
N SER A 229 9.20 29.67 7.47
CA SER A 229 9.88 28.87 6.46
C SER A 229 9.50 27.39 6.60
N SER A 230 9.38 26.71 5.45
CA SER A 230 9.52 25.25 5.22
C SER A 230 8.41 24.25 5.61
N PHE A 231 7.28 24.63 6.20
CA PHE A 231 6.18 23.66 6.32
C PHE A 231 5.58 23.35 4.94
N ASN A 232 5.83 22.13 4.45
CA ASN A 232 5.30 21.63 3.19
C ASN A 232 3.77 21.70 3.20
N MET A 233 3.19 22.76 2.62
CA MET A 233 1.74 22.90 2.44
C MET A 233 1.13 21.71 1.70
N SER A 234 1.92 21.02 0.88
CA SER A 234 1.53 19.78 0.18
C SER A 234 1.24 18.62 1.14
N PHE A 235 1.93 18.52 2.28
CA PHE A 235 1.66 17.48 3.27
C PHE A 235 0.29 17.66 3.93
N LEU A 236 -0.11 18.91 4.24
CA LEU A 236 -1.40 19.19 4.87
C LEU A 236 -2.59 18.78 3.99
N LYS A 237 -2.41 18.80 2.66
CA LYS A 237 -3.43 18.33 1.70
C LYS A 237 -3.75 16.84 1.87
N LEU A 238 -2.84 16.06 2.45
CA LEU A 238 -3.06 14.64 2.73
C LEU A 238 -4.18 14.44 3.76
N PHE A 239 -4.38 15.35 4.72
CA PHE A 239 -5.46 15.21 5.71
C PHE A 239 -6.86 15.27 5.09
N ARG A 240 -7.03 16.04 4.01
CA ARG A 240 -8.27 16.01 3.21
C ARG A 240 -8.45 14.67 2.52
N ALA A 241 -7.42 14.16 1.87
CA ALA A 241 -7.47 12.85 1.21
C ALA A 241 -7.63 11.69 2.21
N ALA A 242 -7.06 11.80 3.41
CA ALA A 242 -7.14 10.79 4.47
C ALA A 242 -8.59 10.50 4.90
N ARG A 243 -9.53 11.42 4.68
CA ARG A 243 -10.96 11.19 4.91
C ARG A 243 -11.52 10.03 4.08
N LEU A 244 -10.91 9.70 2.93
CA LEU A 244 -11.23 8.52 2.13
C LEU A 244 -11.07 7.21 2.90
N ILE A 245 -10.14 7.17 3.86
CA ILE A 245 -9.91 6.00 4.71
C ILE A 245 -11.16 5.69 5.54
N LYS A 246 -12.01 6.69 5.84
CA LYS A 246 -13.29 6.45 6.52
C LYS A 246 -14.20 5.52 5.71
N LEU A 247 -14.09 5.48 4.38
CA LEU A 247 -14.88 4.55 3.54
C LEU A 247 -14.55 3.09 3.85
N LEU A 248 -13.31 2.80 4.26
CA LEU A 248 -12.89 1.46 4.65
C LEU A 248 -13.62 0.97 5.91
N ARG A 249 -14.24 1.86 6.71
CA ARG A 249 -14.99 1.46 7.92
C ARG A 249 -16.23 0.62 7.60
N GLN A 250 -16.85 0.83 6.44
CA GLN A 250 -18.09 0.14 6.06
C GLN A 250 -17.86 -1.21 5.39
N GLY A 251 -16.72 -1.39 4.71
CA GLY A 251 -16.40 -2.66 4.06
C GLY A 251 -15.98 -3.72 5.07
N TYR A 252 -16.92 -4.51 5.60
CA TYR A 252 -16.62 -5.59 6.55
C TYR A 252 -15.52 -6.54 6.04
N THR A 253 -15.65 -6.99 4.79
CA THR A 253 -14.67 -7.87 4.13
C THR A 253 -13.30 -7.19 4.01
N ILE A 254 -13.26 -5.92 3.60
CA ILE A 254 -12.02 -5.16 3.43
C ILE A 254 -11.33 -4.96 4.78
N ARG A 255 -12.08 -4.67 5.84
CA ARG A 255 -11.54 -4.51 7.19
C ARG A 255 -10.91 -5.80 7.71
N ILE A 256 -11.60 -6.93 7.54
CA ILE A 256 -11.05 -8.22 7.93
C ILE A 256 -9.77 -8.50 7.14
N LEU A 257 -9.81 -8.31 5.83
CA LEU A 257 -8.65 -8.56 4.96
C LEU A 257 -7.45 -7.69 5.34
N LEU A 258 -7.66 -6.38 5.54
CA LEU A 258 -6.60 -5.48 5.98
C LEU A 258 -6.09 -5.85 7.37
N TRP A 259 -6.98 -6.21 8.29
CA TRP A 259 -6.59 -6.61 9.63
C TRP A 259 -5.77 -7.91 9.62
N THR A 260 -6.21 -8.95 8.91
CA THR A 260 -5.48 -10.22 8.79
C THR A 260 -4.12 -10.01 8.14
N PHE A 261 -4.05 -9.17 7.09
CA PHE A 261 -2.80 -8.79 6.46
C PHE A 261 -1.84 -8.10 7.44
N VAL A 262 -2.29 -7.09 8.19
CA VAL A 262 -1.47 -6.41 9.20
C VAL A 262 -0.97 -7.37 10.27
N GLN A 263 -1.80 -8.33 10.71
CA GLN A 263 -1.34 -9.37 11.64
C GLN A 263 -0.24 -10.26 11.03
N SER A 264 -0.38 -10.66 9.76
CA SER A 264 0.64 -11.44 9.07
C SER A 264 1.99 -10.70 8.98
N PHE A 265 1.97 -9.38 8.74
CA PHE A 265 3.19 -8.57 8.77
C PHE A 265 3.82 -8.51 10.15
N LYS A 266 3.01 -8.33 11.20
CA LYS A 266 3.50 -8.28 12.57
C LYS A 266 4.22 -9.58 12.93
N VAL A 267 3.61 -10.73 12.64
CA VAL A 267 4.22 -12.06 12.89
C VAL A 267 5.51 -12.22 12.08
N LYS A 268 5.52 -11.84 10.80
CA LYS A 268 6.72 -11.91 9.98
C LYS A 268 7.85 -11.00 10.51
N ALA A 269 7.52 -9.81 10.99
CA ALA A 269 8.49 -8.89 11.59
C ALA A 269 9.07 -9.44 12.90
N GLU A 270 8.24 -10.05 13.75
CA GLU A 270 8.67 -10.73 14.98
C GLU A 270 9.61 -11.90 14.66
N LEU A 271 9.27 -12.73 13.67
CA LEU A 271 10.15 -13.80 13.19
C LEU A 271 11.50 -13.27 12.70
N LEU A 272 11.51 -12.22 11.87
CA LEU A 272 12.75 -11.61 11.37
C LEU A 272 13.62 -11.07 12.51
N SER A 273 13.01 -10.44 13.52
CA SER A 273 13.73 -9.94 14.70
C SER A 273 14.31 -11.08 15.55
N SER A 274 13.60 -12.21 15.66
CA SER A 274 14.08 -13.41 16.35
C SER A 274 15.29 -14.03 15.65
N PHE A 275 15.25 -14.12 14.32
CA PHE A 275 16.40 -14.60 13.54
C PHE A 275 17.62 -13.70 13.71
N GLN A 276 17.47 -12.37 13.69
CA GLN A 276 18.60 -11.46 13.95
C GLN A 276 19.19 -11.62 15.35
N GLY A 277 18.36 -11.91 16.37
CA GLY A 277 18.81 -12.18 17.74
C GLY A 277 19.66 -13.45 17.88
N GLN A 278 19.45 -14.46 17.03
CA GLN A 278 20.24 -15.70 17.03
C GLN A 278 21.61 -15.57 16.36
N TRP A 279 21.85 -14.54 15.54
CA TRP A 279 23.16 -14.31 14.90
C TRP A 279 24.07 -13.36 15.68
N ILE A 280 23.58 -12.76 16.78
CA ILE A 280 24.32 -11.80 17.63
C ILE A 280 24.73 -12.43 18.98
N ALA A 281 24.36 -13.70 19.23
CA ALA A 281 24.82 -14.49 20.38
C ALA A 281 25.85 -15.54 19.93
#